data_AF-A0A1I4W2H5-F1
#
_entry.id   AF-A0A1I4W2H5-F1
#
_cell.length_a   1.000
_cell.length_b   1.000
_cell.length_c   1.000
_cell.angle_alpha   90.00
_cell.angle_beta   90.00
_cell.angle_gamma   90.00
#
_symmetry.space_group_name_H-M   'P 1'
#
loop_
_entity.id
_entity.type
_entity.pdbx_description
1 polymer ?
#
loop_
_entity_poly.entity_id
_entity_poly.type
_entity_poly.pdbx_seq_one_letter_code
_entity_poly.pdbx_strand_id
1 'polypeptide(L)' 'MSERMECMCLDCGISHYIPVTDLTIETHPDFDYPVVSNIFCTKCGGMMFIVGKEGDQPFYVTEYPDKNR' A
#
# COMPACT_ATOMS: atom_id res chain seq x y z
N MET A 1 1.72 -5.16 21.07
CA MET A 1 1.57 -5.77 19.73
C MET A 1 1.84 -4.65 18.74
N SER A 2 2.83 -4.82 17.86
CA SER A 2 3.18 -3.79 16.88
C SER A 2 2.10 -3.77 15.80
N GLU A 3 1.40 -2.66 15.63
CA GLU A 3 0.44 -2.50 14.53
C GLU A 3 1.20 -2.56 13.20
N ARG A 4 0.70 -3.36 12.26
CA ARG A 4 1.24 -3.47 10.91
C ARG A 4 0.19 -3.02 9.91
N MET A 5 0.63 -2.39 8.84
CA MET A 5 -0.23 -2.00 7.72
C MET A 5 0.05 -2.90 6.54
N GLU A 6 -1.01 -3.22 5.80
CA GLU A 6 -0.92 -3.75 4.46
C GLU A 6 -0.54 -2.62 3.50
N CYS A 7 0.59 -2.79 2.83
CA CYS A 7 1.09 -1.90 1.80
C CYS A 7 1.15 -2.67 0.48
N MET A 8 0.38 -2.24 -0.52
CA MET A 8 0.32 -2.91 -1.81
C MET A 8 1.18 -2.19 -2.83
N CYS A 9 1.96 -2.94 -3.61
CA CYS A 9 2.76 -2.40 -4.68
C CYS A 9 1.89 -1.96 -5.86
N LEU A 10 2.10 -0.73 -6.32
CA LEU A 10 1.40 -0.15 -7.47
C LEU A 10 1.72 -0.87 -8.79
N ASP A 11 2.93 -1.41 -8.92
CA ASP A 11 3.40 -2.00 -10.17
C ASP A 11 3.07 -3.49 -10.30
N CYS A 12 3.14 -4.25 -9.20
CA CYS A 12 2.98 -5.70 -9.23
C CYS A 12 1.83 -6.26 -8.38
N GLY A 13 1.11 -5.40 -7.64
CA GLY A 13 -0.06 -5.80 -6.85
C GLY A 13 0.24 -6.68 -5.64
N ILE A 14 1.52 -6.88 -5.28
CA ILE A 14 1.89 -7.67 -4.11
C ILE A 14 1.73 -6.84 -2.84
N SER A 15 1.05 -7.41 -1.85
CA SER A 15 0.92 -6.85 -0.51
C SER A 15 2.10 -7.21 0.38
N HIS A 16 2.55 -6.24 1.15
CA HIS A 16 3.56 -6.36 2.20
C HIS A 16 2.99 -5.86 3.52
N TYR A 17 3.21 -6.61 4.60
CA TYR A 17 2.79 -6.19 5.94
C TYR A 17 3.96 -5.52 6.65
N ILE A 18 3.89 -4.21 6.86
CA ILE A 18 5.00 -3.40 7.37
C ILE A 18 4.60 -2.79 8.72
N PRO A 19 5.48 -2.83 9.75
CA PRO A 19 5.22 -2.15 11.02
C PRO A 19 4.96 -0.66 10.81
N VAL A 20 3.93 -0.12 11.45
CA VAL A 20 3.58 1.32 11.36
C VAL A 20 4.77 2.21 11.76
N THR A 21 5.59 1.76 12.71
CA THR A 21 6.79 2.47 13.17
C THR A 21 7.84 2.68 12.09
N ASP A 22 7.80 1.85 11.05
CA ASP A 22 8.80 1.83 9.98
C ASP A 22 8.27 2.53 8.73
N LEU A 23 7.01 2.99 8.72
CA LEU A 23 6.36 3.62 7.57
C LEU A 23 6.49 5.14 7.64
N THR A 24 6.99 5.73 6.57
CA THR A 24 6.83 7.16 6.28
C THR A 24 5.80 7.31 5.17
N ILE A 25 4.77 8.09 5.47
CA ILE A 25 3.59 8.23 4.61
C ILE A 25 3.57 9.64 4.04
N GLU A 26 3.42 9.73 2.72
CA GLU A 26 3.26 11.00 2.03
C GLU A 26 2.00 11.00 1.18
N THR A 27 1.36 12.17 1.11
CA THR A 27 0.27 12.42 0.16
C THR A 27 0.89 12.98 -1.11
N HIS A 28 0.80 12.23 -2.21
CA HIS A 28 1.26 12.71 -3.50
C HIS A 28 0.11 13.38 -4.25
N PRO A 29 0.31 14.52 -4.94
CA PRO A 29 -0.75 15.19 -5.69
C PRO A 29 -1.34 14.33 -6.82
N ASP A 30 -0.60 13.34 -7.31
CA ASP A 30 -1.05 12.42 -8.36
C ASP A 30 -1.76 11.16 -7.84
N PHE A 31 -1.80 10.95 -6.52
CA PHE A 31 -2.42 9.78 -5.90
C PHE A 31 -3.50 10.20 -4.90
N ASP A 32 -4.72 9.70 -5.07
CA ASP A 32 -5.83 9.91 -4.13
C ASP A 32 -5.65 9.16 -2.79
N TYR A 33 -4.56 8.39 -2.65
CA TYR A 33 -4.24 7.58 -1.49
C TYR A 33 -2.82 7.82 -0.95
N PRO A 34 -2.61 7.61 0.36
CA PRO A 34 -1.30 7.73 0.98
C PRO A 34 -0.30 6.70 0.43
N VAL A 35 0.87 7.19 0.02
CA VAL A 35 1.98 6.36 -0.47
C VAL A 35 3.08 6.24 0.57
N VAL A 36 3.78 5.11 0.54
CA VAL A 36 4.95 4.84 1.39
C VAL A 36 6.19 5.43 0.70
N SER A 37 6.83 6.42 1.31
CA SER A 37 7.94 7.15 0.69
C SER A 37 9.32 6.57 1.02
N ASN A 38 9.43 5.75 2.07
CA ASN A 38 10.71 5.25 2.58
C ASN A 38 10.97 3.76 2.35
N ILE A 39 9.97 3.01 1.86
CA ILE A 39 10.08 1.56 1.61
C ILE A 39 9.46 1.24 0.25
N PHE A 40 10.17 0.42 -0.52
CA PHE A 40 9.77 -0.02 -1.86
C PHE A 40 9.47 -1.52 -1.87
N CYS A 41 8.72 -1.98 -2.88
CA CYS A 41 8.40 -3.39 -3.04
C CYS A 41 9.68 -4.22 -3.16
N THR A 42 9.83 -5.25 -2.33
CA THR A 42 11.03 -6.12 -2.35
C THR A 42 11.13 -6.99 -3.59
N LYS A 43 10.04 -7.14 -4.36
CA LYS A 43 9.99 -7.95 -5.58
C LYS A 43 10.36 -7.17 -6.84
N CYS A 44 9.89 -5.93 -6.98
CA CYS A 44 10.09 -5.14 -8.21
C CYS A 44 10.70 -3.75 -7.99
N GLY A 45 10.91 -3.32 -6.74
CA GLY A 45 11.39 -1.97 -6.42
C GLY A 45 10.33 -0.87 -6.59
N GLY A 46 9.09 -1.24 -6.90
CA GLY A 46 8.00 -0.30 -7.13
C GLY A 46 7.53 0.42 -5.87
N MET A 47 6.87 1.56 -6.08
CA MET A 47 6.21 2.29 -5.00
C MET A 47 5.04 1.48 -4.42
N MET A 48 4.76 1.72 -3.15
CA MET A 48 3.68 1.05 -2.42
C MET A 48 2.74 2.10 -1.85
N PHE A 49 1.45 1.75 -1.78
CA PHE A 49 0.45 2.55 -1.10
C PHE A 49 -0.16 1.77 0.04
N ILE A 50 -0.74 2.50 0.99
CA ILE A 50 -1.35 1.89 2.17
C ILE A 50 -2.76 1.44 1.82
N VAL A 51 -3.02 0.16 2.03
CA VAL A 51 -4.35 -0.44 1.92
C VAL A 51 -5.10 -0.26 3.24
N GLY A 52 -4.49 -0.67 4.36
CA GLY A 52 -5.15 -0.66 5.67
C GLY A 52 -4.35 -1.39 6.75
N LYS A 53 -4.97 -1.70 7.89
CA LYS A 53 -4.32 -2.50 8.95
C LYS A 53 -4.26 -3.97 8.57
N GLU A 54 -3.21 -4.66 9.01
CA GLU A 54 -3.08 -6.12 8.88
C GLU A 54 -4.29 -6.81 9.55
N GLY A 55 -5.04 -7.59 8.78
CA GLY A 55 -6.20 -8.34 9.26
C GLY A 55 -7.57 -7.66 9.07
N ASP A 56 -7.63 -6.41 8.61
CA ASP A 56 -8.88 -5.64 8.40
C ASP A 56 -9.62 -5.98 7.08
N GLN A 57 -9.53 -7.21 6.56
CA GLN A 57 -10.31 -7.61 5.36
C GLN A 57 -11.83 -7.69 5.68
N PRO A 58 -12.76 -7.16 4.85
CA PRO A 58 -12.61 -6.38 3.61
C PRO A 58 -13.38 -5.03 3.67
N PHE A 59 -12.74 -3.95 4.12
CA PHE A 59 -13.28 -2.59 3.93
C PHE A 59 -12.63 -1.84 2.77
N TYR A 60 -11.52 -2.36 2.25
CA TYR A 60 -10.78 -1.77 1.14
C TYR A 60 -11.08 -2.59 -0.12
N VAL A 61 -12.30 -2.48 -0.62
CA VAL A 61 -12.52 -2.67 -2.06
C VAL A 61 -11.73 -1.54 -2.69
N THR A 62 -10.44 -1.78 -2.96
CA THR A 62 -9.80 -1.05 -4.03
C THR A 62 -10.62 -1.42 -5.25
N GLU A 63 -11.57 -0.56 -5.61
CA GLU A 63 -12.00 -0.47 -6.98
C GLU A 63 -10.73 -0.15 -7.75
N TYR A 64 -9.93 -1.17 -8.08
CA TYR A 64 -9.15 -1.13 -9.28
C TYR A 64 -10.20 -0.87 -10.36
N PRO A 65 -10.26 0.32 -10.98
CA PRO A 65 -11.00 0.40 -12.21
C PRO A 65 -10.32 -0.62 -13.11
N ASP A 66 -11.05 -1.67 -13.48
CA ASP A 66 -10.66 -2.58 -14.53
C ASP A 66 -10.12 -1.74 -15.69
N LYS A 67 -8.78 -1.63 -15.81
CA LYS A 67 -8.13 -1.15 -17.04
C LYS A 67 -8.22 -2.29 -18.05
N ASN A 68 -9.44 -2.69 -18.39
CA ASN A 68 -9.77 -3.50 -19.55
C ASN A 68 -11.29 -3.55 -19.76
N ARG A 69 -11.87 -2.43 -20.22
CA ARG A 69 -13.03 -2.48 -21.11
C ARG A 69 -13.07 -1.28 -22.03
#